data_AF-B4JD65-F1
#
_entry.id   AF-B4JD65-F1
#
_cell.length_a   1.000
_cell.length_b   1.000
_cell.length_c   1.000
_cell.angle_alpha   90.00
_cell.angle_beta   90.00
_cell.angle_gamma   90.00
#
_symmetry.space_group_name_H-M   'P 1'
#
loop_
_entity.id
_entity.type
_entity.pdbx_description
1 polymer ?
#
loop_
_entity_poly.entity_id
_entity_poly.type
_entity_poly.pdbx_seq_one_letter_code
_entity_poly.pdbx_strand_id
1 'polypeptide(L)'
;MSAVLRSVALQASLLLIYFCVMHALDLQLYEQQLKQQLLDEQQRLHQKELLLQQQREQQIQQRRYSSTTSTRKPYIIPQGLSLPQRGVYPDKCYREVPAVFFQYDKEVKIVGNSSTNPHFNVIEVCCKGWRRYEYDWSRCVPDCGERCQENGFCLPGGRCQCFDDFVLNYRNNCVPTCPLGCPHGQCYLNGTCRCEKGFELDGSQRFCQPQCNATCGHNEICLEPGKCVCAEGYARGLRESNALGCQPMCIPDCGYGHCVAPNQCECFPGFKKRMNGSSCEGNCYMRCENGFCANQTTCVCQNGYRYDINTTSCLPDCGDDCLNGVCISPGNCRCFNGYARNRERCDAVCDRGCGFYGRCIAPNICGCAMVQGPVESYQRCENGYCNSEGRCRCLVGTTRFIDKCMSPDTVTTYASMNPLRVNASLMHEFDLLLGRHFILGSAGMIESNRWLV
;
A
#
# COMPACT_ATOMS: atom_id res chain seq x y z
N MET A 1 98.96 -69.81 -1.99
CA MET A 1 97.93 -68.77 -2.23
C MET A 1 98.44 -67.46 -1.66
N SER A 2 98.58 -66.43 -2.49
CA SER A 2 99.35 -65.19 -2.21
C SER A 2 98.84 -64.40 -0.99
N ALA A 3 99.75 -63.82 -0.21
CA ALA A 3 99.46 -62.94 0.94
C ALA A 3 98.52 -61.77 0.58
N VAL A 4 98.51 -61.36 -0.70
CA VAL A 4 97.61 -60.36 -1.27
C VAL A 4 96.13 -60.81 -1.19
N LEU A 5 95.84 -62.10 -1.35
CA LEU A 5 94.46 -62.60 -1.30
C LEU A 5 93.87 -62.51 0.13
N ARG A 6 94.71 -62.67 1.16
CA ARG A 6 94.28 -62.56 2.57
C ARG A 6 94.04 -61.11 2.98
N SER A 7 94.88 -60.16 2.51
CA SER A 7 94.66 -58.74 2.81
C SER A 7 93.41 -58.21 2.09
N VAL A 8 93.17 -58.63 0.85
CA VAL A 8 91.96 -58.28 0.10
C VAL A 8 90.71 -58.88 0.75
N ALA A 9 90.76 -60.12 1.26
CA ALA A 9 89.65 -60.73 1.98
C ALA A 9 89.34 -60.00 3.31
N LEU A 10 90.37 -59.60 4.07
CA LEU A 10 90.21 -58.82 5.30
C LEU A 10 89.64 -57.42 5.03
N GLN A 11 90.15 -56.72 4.02
CA GLN A 11 89.63 -55.40 3.64
C GLN A 11 88.20 -55.49 3.10
N ALA A 12 87.87 -56.53 2.33
CA ALA A 12 86.49 -56.78 1.89
C ALA A 12 85.55 -57.07 3.06
N SER A 13 85.98 -57.84 4.06
CA SER A 13 85.18 -58.09 5.27
C SER A 13 84.98 -56.84 6.13
N LEU A 14 86.00 -55.98 6.27
CA LEU A 14 85.89 -54.70 6.98
C LEU A 14 84.97 -53.71 6.25
N LEU A 15 85.04 -53.66 4.92
CA LEU A 15 84.11 -52.88 4.10
C LEU A 15 82.66 -53.36 4.25
N LEU A 16 82.44 -54.68 4.23
CA LEU A 16 81.10 -55.25 4.46
C LEU A 16 80.55 -54.88 5.84
N ILE A 17 81.38 -55.00 6.90
CA ILE A 17 80.98 -54.60 8.26
C ILE A 17 80.66 -53.10 8.32
N TYR A 18 81.47 -52.25 7.69
CA TYR A 18 81.23 -50.82 7.61
C TYR A 18 79.88 -50.49 6.92
N PHE A 19 79.59 -51.12 5.78
CA PHE A 19 78.30 -50.96 5.11
C PHE A 19 77.12 -51.45 5.97
N CYS A 20 77.27 -52.56 6.70
CA CYS A 20 76.25 -53.03 7.63
C CYS A 20 75.98 -52.04 8.77
N VAL A 21 77.02 -51.42 9.33
CA VAL A 21 76.89 -50.42 10.40
C VAL A 21 76.23 -49.13 9.88
N MET A 22 76.62 -48.67 8.69
CA MET A 22 75.98 -47.50 8.06
C MET A 22 74.50 -47.74 7.79
N HIS A 23 74.14 -48.91 7.25
CA HIS A 23 72.74 -49.29 7.03
C HIS A 23 71.94 -49.37 8.34
N ALA A 24 72.54 -49.86 9.43
CA ALA A 24 71.89 -49.93 10.73
C ALA A 24 71.62 -48.54 11.32
N LEU A 25 72.56 -47.60 11.16
CA LEU A 25 72.40 -46.20 11.59
C LEU A 25 71.30 -45.48 10.78
N ASP A 26 71.25 -45.70 9.47
CA ASP A 26 70.20 -45.14 8.60
C ASP A 26 68.81 -45.68 9.01
N LEU A 27 68.71 -46.96 9.36
CA LEU A 27 67.48 -47.56 9.87
C LEU A 27 67.04 -46.94 11.20
N GLN A 28 67.98 -46.71 12.13
CA GLN A 28 67.70 -46.07 13.41
C GLN A 28 67.27 -44.61 13.24
N LEU A 29 67.89 -43.87 12.32
CA LEU A 29 67.51 -42.49 12.00
C LEU A 29 66.10 -42.45 11.40
N TYR A 30 65.77 -43.39 10.52
CA TYR A 30 64.45 -43.51 9.90
C TYR A 30 63.37 -43.85 10.94
N GLU A 31 63.64 -44.78 11.87
CA GLU A 31 62.72 -45.06 12.99
C GLU A 31 62.49 -43.84 13.89
N GLN A 32 63.54 -43.05 14.17
CA GLN A 32 63.42 -41.82 14.94
C GLN A 32 62.58 -40.78 14.20
N GLN A 33 62.80 -40.59 12.90
CA GLN A 33 61.99 -39.69 12.06
C GLN A 33 60.52 -40.11 12.03
N LEU A 34 60.24 -41.41 11.90
CA LEU A 34 58.87 -41.93 11.89
C LEU A 34 58.16 -41.70 13.23
N LYS A 35 58.87 -41.91 14.36
CA LYS A 35 58.35 -41.62 15.71
C LYS A 35 58.05 -40.12 15.90
N GLN A 36 58.92 -39.25 15.38
CA GLN A 36 58.72 -37.81 15.45
C GLN A 36 57.47 -37.38 14.64
N GLN A 37 57.29 -37.92 13.44
CA GLN A 37 56.11 -37.65 12.61
C GLN A 37 54.81 -38.11 13.27
N LEU A 38 54.83 -39.29 13.92
CA LEU A 38 53.66 -39.82 14.62
C LEU A 38 53.26 -38.94 15.82
N LEU A 39 54.25 -38.41 16.54
CA LEU A 39 54.03 -37.51 17.68
C LEU A 39 53.42 -36.17 17.22
N ASP A 40 53.91 -35.60 16.12
CA ASP A 40 53.37 -34.36 15.54
C ASP A 40 51.92 -34.53 15.06
N GLU A 41 51.58 -35.67 14.44
CA GLU A 41 50.20 -35.96 14.04
C GLU A 41 49.27 -36.08 15.25
N GLN A 42 49.70 -36.74 16.33
CA GLN A 42 48.93 -36.82 17.57
C GLN A 42 48.67 -35.45 18.18
N GLN A 43 49.66 -34.55 18.19
CA GLN A 43 49.49 -33.19 18.68
C GLN A 43 48.48 -32.38 17.84
N ARG A 44 48.53 -32.52 16.50
CA ARG A 44 47.56 -31.86 15.61
C ARG A 44 46.14 -32.37 15.83
N LEU A 45 45.96 -33.68 16.00
CA LEU A 45 44.66 -34.28 16.29
C LEU A 45 44.11 -33.78 17.63
N HIS A 46 44.94 -33.75 18.67
CA HIS A 46 44.55 -33.25 19.98
C HIS A 46 44.15 -31.76 19.96
N GLN A 47 44.91 -30.90 19.26
CA GLN A 47 44.53 -29.50 19.07
C GLN A 47 43.19 -29.35 18.35
N LYS A 48 42.94 -30.19 17.33
CA LYS A 48 41.69 -30.17 16.57
C LYS A 48 40.49 -30.58 17.42
N GLU A 49 40.65 -31.58 18.30
CA GLU A 49 39.63 -31.97 19.28
C GLU A 49 39.34 -30.85 20.28
N LEU A 50 40.38 -30.19 20.80
CA LEU A 50 40.22 -29.09 21.75
C LEU A 50 39.45 -27.90 21.13
N LEU A 51 39.73 -27.60 19.85
CA LEU A 51 39.02 -26.56 19.08
C LEU A 51 37.55 -26.94 18.84
N LEU A 52 37.27 -28.20 18.52
CA LEU A 52 35.92 -28.74 18.37
C LEU A 52 35.15 -28.75 19.70
N GLN A 53 35.84 -28.97 20.82
CA GLN A 53 35.26 -28.92 22.15
C GLN A 53 34.95 -27.48 22.55
N GLN A 54 35.85 -26.52 22.29
CA GLN A 54 35.57 -25.09 22.47
C GLN A 54 34.41 -24.62 21.58
N GLN A 55 34.34 -25.04 20.32
CA GLN A 55 33.20 -24.73 19.45
C GLN A 55 31.89 -25.35 19.97
N ARG A 56 31.93 -26.60 20.47
CA ARG A 56 30.76 -27.23 21.09
C ARG A 56 30.33 -26.53 22.36
N GLU A 57 31.26 -26.12 23.22
CA GLU A 57 30.96 -25.35 24.43
C GLU A 57 30.39 -23.98 24.08
N GLN A 58 30.95 -23.28 23.09
CA GLN A 58 30.38 -22.02 22.58
C GLN A 58 28.98 -22.22 21.99
N GLN A 59 28.75 -23.30 21.23
CA GLN A 59 27.42 -23.65 20.72
C GLN A 59 26.44 -24.05 21.83
N ILE A 60 26.88 -24.75 22.88
CA ILE A 60 26.05 -25.12 24.04
C ILE A 60 25.74 -23.89 24.89
N GLN A 61 26.69 -22.95 25.02
CA GLN A 61 26.47 -21.68 25.68
C GLN A 61 25.48 -20.85 24.87
N GLN A 62 25.67 -20.73 23.54
CA GLN A 62 24.68 -20.14 22.63
C GLN A 62 23.32 -20.83 22.72
N ARG A 63 23.24 -22.16 22.83
CA ARG A 63 21.97 -22.90 22.99
C ARG A 63 21.33 -22.73 24.35
N ARG A 64 22.10 -22.53 25.43
CA ARG A 64 21.57 -22.13 26.74
C ARG A 64 21.06 -20.70 26.74
N TYR A 65 21.64 -19.82 25.92
CA TYR A 65 21.07 -18.50 25.60
C TYR A 65 19.90 -18.59 24.60
N SER A 66 19.79 -19.67 23.83
CA SER A 66 18.73 -19.91 22.85
C SER A 66 17.65 -20.89 23.33
N SER A 67 17.64 -21.38 24.57
CA SER A 67 16.48 -22.12 25.10
C SER A 67 15.31 -21.19 25.43
N THR A 68 15.49 -19.89 25.23
CA THR A 68 14.44 -18.89 24.99
C THR A 68 14.46 -18.38 23.55
N THR A 69 14.81 -19.20 22.54
CA THR A 69 14.32 -18.93 21.17
C THR A 69 12.83 -19.21 21.14
N SER A 70 12.08 -18.23 21.65
CA SER A 70 10.90 -17.76 20.97
C SER A 70 11.34 -17.28 19.59
N THR A 71 11.46 -18.20 18.64
CA THR A 71 11.08 -17.96 17.23
C THR A 71 9.56 -17.76 17.10
N ARG A 72 8.83 -17.49 18.19
CA ARG A 72 7.56 -16.81 18.10
C ARG A 72 7.87 -15.40 17.64
N LYS A 73 7.23 -14.99 16.54
CA LYS A 73 7.05 -13.56 16.20
C LYS A 73 6.80 -12.80 17.52
N PRO A 74 7.35 -11.58 17.68
CA PRO A 74 7.05 -10.78 18.87
C PRO A 74 5.55 -10.85 19.14
N TYR A 75 5.15 -10.96 20.40
CA TYR A 75 3.73 -11.00 20.75
C TYR A 75 3.14 -9.67 20.28
N ILE A 76 2.46 -9.73 19.14
CA ILE A 76 1.84 -8.60 18.47
C ILE A 76 0.37 -8.77 18.74
N ILE A 77 -0.17 -7.89 19.56
CA ILE A 77 -1.59 -7.58 19.53
C ILE A 77 -1.75 -6.61 18.34
N PRO A 78 -2.30 -7.08 17.21
CA PRO A 78 -2.36 -6.28 16.00
C PRO A 78 -3.29 -5.10 16.22
N GLN A 79 -2.90 -3.96 15.64
CA GLN A 79 -3.62 -2.69 15.68
C GLN A 79 -3.67 -2.06 17.09
N GLY A 80 -3.11 -0.86 17.21
CA GLY A 80 -3.35 0.00 18.35
C GLY A 80 -4.84 0.09 18.59
N LEU A 81 -5.29 -0.39 19.75
CA LEU A 81 -6.71 -0.54 20.04
C LEU A 81 -7.31 0.85 20.28
N SER A 82 -7.68 1.54 19.19
CA SER A 82 -8.51 2.73 19.23
C SER A 82 -9.97 2.28 19.40
N LEU A 83 -10.36 2.04 20.65
CA LEU A 83 -11.71 1.60 21.00
C LEU A 83 -12.57 2.77 21.48
N PRO A 84 -13.88 2.74 21.21
CA PRO A 84 -14.80 3.68 21.82
C PRO A 84 -14.83 3.48 23.33
N GLN A 85 -14.49 4.52 24.09
CA GLN A 85 -14.50 4.48 25.55
C GLN A 85 -15.91 4.67 26.11
N ARG A 86 -16.25 3.91 27.15
CA ARG A 86 -17.58 3.99 27.77
C ARG A 86 -17.79 5.36 28.40
N GLY A 87 -18.86 6.05 27.99
CA GLY A 87 -19.19 7.39 28.50
C GLY A 87 -18.41 8.53 27.85
N VAL A 88 -17.56 8.25 26.87
CA VAL A 88 -16.84 9.26 26.10
C VAL A 88 -17.46 9.37 24.71
N TYR A 89 -18.06 10.52 24.43
CA TYR A 89 -18.66 10.83 23.13
C TYR A 89 -17.96 12.09 22.60
N PRO A 90 -16.89 11.93 21.82
CA PRO A 90 -16.20 13.09 21.25
C PRO A 90 -17.14 13.87 20.33
N ASP A 91 -17.00 15.19 20.35
CA ASP A 91 -17.75 16.07 19.48
C ASP A 91 -17.46 15.75 18.00
N LYS A 92 -18.50 15.91 17.20
CA LYS A 92 -18.43 15.74 15.75
C LYS A 92 -18.42 17.11 15.10
N CYS A 93 -17.66 17.21 14.03
CA CYS A 93 -17.47 18.41 13.24
C CYS A 93 -18.25 18.30 11.94
N TYR A 94 -18.54 19.42 11.30
CA TYR A 94 -19.22 19.45 10.01
C TYR A 94 -18.24 19.82 8.91
N ARG A 95 -18.33 19.15 7.77
CA ARG A 95 -17.51 19.44 6.58
C ARG A 95 -18.39 19.44 5.34
N GLU A 96 -18.18 20.44 4.49
CA GLU A 96 -18.79 20.47 3.16
C GLU A 96 -18.00 19.58 2.20
N VAL A 97 -18.71 18.77 1.42
CA VAL A 97 -18.13 17.89 0.40
C VAL A 97 -18.97 17.99 -0.88
N PRO A 98 -18.36 17.88 -2.08
CA PRO A 98 -19.11 17.89 -3.34
C PRO A 98 -20.25 16.86 -3.37
N ALA A 99 -21.47 17.33 -3.69
CA ALA A 99 -22.68 16.50 -3.69
C ALA A 99 -22.65 15.41 -4.77
N VAL A 100 -21.86 15.61 -5.84
CA VAL A 100 -21.66 14.61 -6.91
C VAL A 100 -21.14 13.28 -6.38
N PHE A 101 -20.37 13.28 -5.28
CA PHE A 101 -19.87 12.06 -4.66
C PHE A 101 -20.95 11.17 -4.05
N PHE A 102 -22.19 11.66 -3.91
CA PHE A 102 -23.33 10.93 -3.35
C PHE A 102 -24.32 10.46 -4.43
N GLN A 103 -23.98 10.63 -5.71
CA GLN A 103 -24.81 10.16 -6.81
C GLN A 103 -24.70 8.63 -6.98
N TYR A 104 -25.83 7.91 -7.02
CA TYR A 104 -25.86 6.47 -7.25
C TYR A 104 -26.42 6.07 -8.62
N ASP A 105 -27.11 7.00 -9.28
CA ASP A 105 -27.74 6.79 -10.58
C ASP A 105 -27.45 7.99 -11.50
N LYS A 106 -27.25 7.72 -12.78
CA LYS A 106 -26.77 8.72 -13.75
C LYS A 106 -27.79 9.84 -14.00
N GLU A 107 -29.07 9.51 -13.95
CA GLU A 107 -30.17 10.42 -14.28
C GLU A 107 -30.65 11.27 -13.09
N VAL A 108 -30.10 11.04 -11.89
CA VAL A 108 -30.48 11.79 -10.68
C VAL A 108 -29.83 13.17 -10.67
N LYS A 109 -30.64 14.21 -10.52
CA LYS A 109 -30.16 15.58 -10.38
C LYS A 109 -29.35 15.71 -9.09
N ILE A 110 -28.12 16.20 -9.21
CA ILE A 110 -27.23 16.46 -8.08
C ILE A 110 -27.70 17.73 -7.37
N VAL A 111 -28.29 17.58 -6.19
CA VAL A 111 -28.67 18.69 -5.30
C VAL A 111 -28.18 18.37 -3.91
N GLY A 112 -27.37 19.26 -3.35
CA GLY A 112 -26.82 19.17 -2.02
C GLY A 112 -27.59 19.99 -0.98
N ASN A 113 -27.28 19.75 0.29
CA ASN A 113 -27.96 20.37 1.45
C ASN A 113 -27.22 21.59 2.04
N SER A 114 -26.11 22.04 1.43
CA SER A 114 -25.38 23.22 1.91
C SER A 114 -26.16 24.51 1.68
N SER A 115 -26.13 25.40 2.68
CA SER A 115 -26.70 26.75 2.60
C SER A 115 -25.85 27.71 1.76
N THR A 116 -24.59 27.38 1.48
CA THR A 116 -23.66 28.26 0.76
C THR A 116 -23.57 27.94 -0.74
N ASN A 117 -23.64 26.67 -1.12
CA ASN A 117 -23.65 26.24 -2.52
C ASN A 117 -24.46 24.94 -2.69
N PRO A 118 -25.47 24.89 -3.58
CA PRO A 118 -26.31 23.71 -3.79
C PRO A 118 -25.57 22.50 -4.39
N HIS A 119 -24.32 22.64 -4.82
CA HIS A 119 -23.48 21.52 -5.28
C HIS A 119 -22.66 20.87 -4.16
N PHE A 120 -22.87 21.29 -2.91
CA PHE A 120 -22.19 20.73 -1.73
C PHE A 120 -23.18 20.11 -0.74
N ASN A 121 -22.74 19.02 -0.12
CA ASN A 121 -23.36 18.41 1.05
C ASN A 121 -22.55 18.72 2.30
N VAL A 122 -23.21 19.19 3.34
CA VAL A 122 -22.70 19.27 4.71
C VAL A 122 -22.84 17.87 5.32
N ILE A 123 -21.71 17.24 5.61
CA ILE A 123 -21.65 15.94 6.29
C ILE A 123 -21.03 16.06 7.68
N GLU A 124 -21.46 15.17 8.56
CA GLU A 124 -20.87 15.01 9.88
C GLU A 124 -19.56 14.19 9.77
N VAL A 125 -18.50 14.65 10.40
CA VAL A 125 -17.18 14.01 10.44
C VAL A 125 -16.61 14.04 11.85
N CYS A 126 -15.68 13.13 12.16
CA CYS A 126 -14.94 13.22 13.41
C CYS A 126 -14.07 14.48 13.41
N CYS A 127 -14.01 15.19 14.54
CA CYS A 127 -13.15 16.35 14.70
C CYS A 127 -11.66 15.96 14.63
N LYS A 128 -10.79 16.95 14.43
CA LYS A 128 -9.33 16.75 14.29
C LYS A 128 -8.77 15.94 15.47
N GLY A 129 -7.96 14.93 15.17
CA GLY A 129 -7.39 14.01 16.17
C GLY A 129 -8.28 12.81 16.51
N TRP A 130 -9.42 12.68 15.81
CA TRP A 130 -10.33 11.55 15.91
C TRP A 130 -10.63 11.00 14.52
N ARG A 131 -10.81 9.68 14.43
CA ARG A 131 -11.18 8.97 13.21
C ARG A 131 -12.45 8.16 13.43
N ARG A 132 -13.15 7.81 12.35
CA ARG A 132 -14.34 6.93 12.43
C ARG A 132 -13.92 5.54 12.88
N TYR A 133 -14.72 4.93 13.76
CA TYR A 133 -14.51 3.56 14.18
C TYR A 133 -14.93 2.59 13.08
N GLU A 134 -14.10 1.61 12.75
CA GLU A 134 -14.26 0.75 11.57
C GLU A 134 -15.56 -0.07 11.59
N TYR A 135 -15.98 -0.53 12.76
CA TYR A 135 -17.18 -1.37 12.94
C TYR A 135 -18.48 -0.58 13.16
N ASP A 136 -18.37 0.69 13.58
CA ASP A 136 -19.52 1.58 13.77
C ASP A 136 -19.12 3.01 13.37
N TRP A 137 -19.39 3.35 12.10
CA TRP A 137 -19.00 4.63 11.50
C TRP A 137 -19.69 5.85 12.13
N SER A 138 -20.67 5.65 13.01
CA SER A 138 -21.31 6.72 13.77
C SER A 138 -20.46 7.18 14.97
N ARG A 139 -19.48 6.36 15.39
CA ARG A 139 -18.59 6.63 16.53
C ARG A 139 -17.22 7.12 16.07
N CYS A 140 -16.63 7.99 16.88
CA CYS A 140 -15.27 8.48 16.68
C CYS A 140 -14.35 7.93 17.77
N VAL A 141 -13.16 7.53 17.36
CA VAL A 141 -12.08 7.02 18.23
C VAL A 141 -10.82 7.86 18.01
N PRO A 142 -9.90 7.93 18.98
CA PRO A 142 -8.68 8.71 18.83
C PRO A 142 -7.87 8.27 17.60
N ASP A 143 -7.31 9.23 16.88
CA ASP A 143 -6.46 9.00 15.71
C ASP A 143 -4.99 9.17 16.09
N CYS A 144 -4.25 8.06 16.12
CA CYS A 144 -2.80 8.05 16.37
C CYS A 144 -1.97 8.05 15.09
N GLY A 145 -2.59 8.03 13.90
CA GLY A 145 -1.89 7.90 12.63
C GLY A 145 -1.06 6.62 12.57
N GLU A 146 0.23 6.74 12.25
CA GLU A 146 1.17 5.62 12.18
C GLU A 146 1.84 5.26 13.52
N ARG A 147 1.45 5.91 14.61
CA ARG A 147 2.00 5.64 15.96
C ARG A 147 1.16 4.61 16.69
N CYS A 148 1.85 3.76 17.45
CA CYS A 148 1.22 2.72 18.29
C CYS A 148 0.32 1.80 17.50
N GLN A 149 0.81 1.39 16.34
CA GLN A 149 0.12 0.44 15.47
C GLN A 149 -0.07 -0.93 16.13
N GLU A 150 0.67 -1.25 17.20
CA GLU A 150 0.62 -2.54 17.87
C GLU A 150 0.90 -2.37 19.36
N ASN A 151 0.46 -3.34 20.17
CA ASN A 151 0.82 -3.50 21.58
C ASN A 151 0.51 -2.32 22.52
N GLY A 152 -0.49 -1.51 22.17
CA GLY A 152 -0.98 -0.45 23.04
C GLY A 152 -2.37 0.07 22.66
N PHE A 153 -2.93 0.88 23.55
CA PHE A 153 -4.13 1.68 23.32
C PHE A 153 -3.77 3.05 22.75
N CYS A 154 -4.58 3.51 21.79
CA CYS A 154 -4.54 4.88 21.29
C CYS A 154 -5.52 5.75 22.12
N LEU A 155 -4.99 6.76 22.79
CA LEU A 155 -5.72 7.67 23.67
C LEU A 155 -5.92 9.05 23.02
N PRO A 156 -6.88 9.86 23.53
CA PRO A 156 -7.11 11.23 23.04
C PRO A 156 -5.82 12.07 23.02
N GLY A 157 -5.66 12.86 21.95
CA GLY A 157 -4.45 13.65 21.69
C GLY A 157 -3.33 12.89 20.98
N GLY A 158 -3.60 11.69 20.45
CA GLY A 158 -2.61 10.87 19.77
C GLY A 158 -1.53 10.35 20.72
N ARG A 159 -1.92 10.09 21.98
CA ARG A 159 -1.05 9.55 23.03
C ARG A 159 -1.19 8.04 23.07
N CYS A 160 -0.09 7.38 23.37
CA CYS A 160 -0.06 5.93 23.42
C CYS A 160 0.08 5.40 24.83
N GLN A 161 -0.74 4.42 25.16
CA GLN A 161 -0.62 3.65 26.38
C GLN A 161 -0.30 2.21 26.02
N CYS A 162 0.96 1.81 26.20
CA CYS A 162 1.38 0.44 25.93
C CYS A 162 0.73 -0.55 26.91
N PHE A 163 0.54 -1.79 26.46
CA PHE A 163 0.12 -2.87 27.36
C PHE A 163 1.20 -3.18 28.40
N ASP A 164 0.81 -3.92 29.43
CA ASP A 164 1.76 -4.43 30.43
C ASP A 164 2.87 -5.20 29.71
N ASP A 165 4.11 -5.03 30.19
CA ASP A 165 5.34 -5.55 29.58
C ASP A 165 5.76 -4.91 28.22
N PHE A 166 5.12 -3.82 27.80
CA PHE A 166 5.54 -3.01 26.64
C PHE A 166 5.89 -1.57 27.05
N VAL A 167 6.83 -0.96 26.34
CA VAL A 167 7.27 0.42 26.57
C VAL A 167 7.38 1.21 25.27
N LEU A 168 7.23 2.53 25.34
CA LEU A 168 7.40 3.39 24.17
C LEU A 168 8.88 3.48 23.81
N ASN A 169 9.21 3.18 22.55
CA ASN A 169 10.52 3.49 21.99
C ASN A 169 10.59 4.95 21.50
N TYR A 170 11.75 5.33 20.96
CA TYR A 170 12.00 6.67 20.39
C TYR A 170 11.11 7.05 19.20
N ARG A 171 10.34 6.11 18.62
CA ARG A 171 9.33 6.35 17.56
C ARG A 171 7.90 6.41 18.10
N ASN A 172 7.72 6.46 19.43
CA ASN A 172 6.42 6.33 20.09
C ASN A 172 5.68 5.04 19.68
N ASN A 173 6.39 3.92 19.54
CA ASN A 173 5.78 2.60 19.32
C ASN A 173 6.02 1.71 20.54
N CYS A 174 5.02 0.88 20.86
CA CYS A 174 5.07 -0.02 21.99
C CYS A 174 5.90 -1.26 21.65
N VAL A 175 7.13 -1.30 22.17
CA VAL A 175 8.06 -2.41 21.99
C VAL A 175 8.03 -3.34 23.20
N PRO A 176 8.19 -4.66 23.00
CA PRO A 176 8.18 -5.62 24.10
C PRO A 176 9.41 -5.44 25.00
N THR A 177 9.24 -5.79 26.26
CA THR A 177 10.30 -5.87 27.27
C THR A 177 10.43 -7.32 27.78
N CYS A 178 11.55 -7.64 28.41
CA CYS A 178 11.74 -8.99 28.96
C CYS A 178 10.72 -9.27 30.07
N PRO A 179 10.13 -10.48 30.14
CA PRO A 179 10.54 -11.72 29.45
C PRO A 179 9.96 -11.92 28.05
N LEU A 180 9.06 -11.05 27.57
CA LEU A 180 8.38 -11.22 26.27
C LEU A 180 9.35 -11.07 25.09
N GLY A 181 10.30 -10.13 25.19
CA GLY A 181 11.33 -9.92 24.18
C GLY A 181 12.10 -8.63 24.40
N CYS A 182 13.24 -8.48 23.73
CA CYS A 182 13.99 -7.23 23.71
C CYS A 182 14.48 -6.96 22.29
N PRO A 183 13.96 -5.94 21.59
CA PRO A 183 14.42 -5.60 20.25
C PRO A 183 15.93 -5.29 20.27
N HIS A 184 16.70 -5.88 19.35
CA HIS A 184 18.16 -5.73 19.28
C HIS A 184 18.89 -6.13 20.57
N GLY A 185 18.35 -7.11 21.30
CA GLY A 185 18.92 -7.61 22.54
C GLY A 185 18.45 -9.01 22.89
N GLN A 186 19.01 -9.54 23.97
CA GLN A 186 18.71 -10.87 24.51
C GLN A 186 18.16 -10.75 25.93
N CYS A 187 17.07 -11.44 26.20
CA CYS A 187 16.44 -11.48 27.52
C CYS A 187 17.09 -12.52 28.44
N TYR A 188 17.34 -12.11 29.68
CA TYR A 188 17.79 -12.98 30.75
C TYR A 188 16.63 -13.37 31.66
N LEU A 189 16.77 -14.51 32.36
CA LEU A 189 15.75 -15.03 33.29
C LEU A 189 15.43 -14.06 34.45
N ASN A 190 16.32 -13.11 34.73
CA ASN A 190 16.13 -12.07 35.74
C ASN A 190 15.35 -10.85 35.20
N GLY A 191 14.81 -10.90 33.98
CA GLY A 191 14.10 -9.80 33.34
C GLY A 191 14.99 -8.69 32.78
N THR A 192 16.32 -8.84 32.82
CA THR A 192 17.25 -7.86 32.24
C THR A 192 17.44 -8.11 30.75
N CYS A 193 17.49 -7.03 29.97
CA CYS A 193 17.90 -7.10 28.57
C CYS A 193 19.40 -6.82 28.40
N ARG A 194 20.10 -7.67 27.65
CA ARG A 194 21.47 -7.40 27.17
C ARG A 194 21.42 -7.00 25.70
N CYS A 195 21.90 -5.81 25.40
CA CYS A 195 21.92 -5.30 24.04
C CYS A 195 22.99 -5.95 23.16
N GLU A 196 22.69 -6.05 21.88
CA GLU A 196 23.63 -6.47 20.85
C GLU A 196 24.72 -5.40 20.62
N LYS A 197 25.80 -5.77 19.91
CA LYS A 197 26.92 -4.85 19.66
C LYS A 197 26.42 -3.61 18.89
N GLY A 198 26.75 -2.43 19.41
CA GLY A 198 26.31 -1.15 18.84
C GLY A 198 24.94 -0.70 19.35
N PHE A 199 24.32 -1.42 20.29
CA PHE A 199 23.11 -1.01 20.98
C PHE A 199 23.40 -0.87 22.48
N GLU A 200 22.68 0.03 23.13
CA GLU A 200 22.75 0.29 24.57
C GLU A 200 21.36 0.28 25.20
N LEU A 201 21.32 0.07 26.51
CA LEU A 201 20.08 0.15 27.27
C LEU A 201 19.58 1.60 27.26
N ASP A 202 18.29 1.76 26.95
CA ASP A 202 17.60 3.04 27.16
C ASP A 202 17.71 3.49 28.64
N GLY A 203 17.48 4.78 28.92
CA GLY A 203 17.48 5.32 30.28
C GLY A 203 16.52 4.57 31.24
N SER A 204 15.46 3.96 30.70
CA SER A 204 14.52 3.12 31.45
C SER A 204 15.03 1.70 31.73
N GLN A 205 16.18 1.31 31.17
CA GLN A 205 16.82 -0.01 31.20
C GLN A 205 15.93 -1.18 30.76
N ARG A 206 14.89 -0.90 29.95
CA ARG A 206 13.85 -1.88 29.58
C ARG A 206 13.91 -2.35 28.13
N PHE A 207 14.58 -1.62 27.26
CA PHE A 207 14.79 -1.99 25.85
C PHE A 207 16.15 -1.47 25.36
N CYS A 208 16.60 -1.97 24.21
CA CYS A 208 17.85 -1.54 23.58
C CYS A 208 17.60 -0.49 22.49
N GLN A 209 18.39 0.58 22.54
CA GLN A 209 18.45 1.63 21.54
C GLN A 209 19.81 1.61 20.83
N PRO A 210 19.90 2.07 19.57
CA PRO A 210 21.18 2.11 18.85
C PRO A 210 22.14 3.14 19.47
N GLN A 211 23.42 2.79 19.54
CA GLN A 211 24.51 3.69 19.93
C GLN A 211 24.93 4.57 18.76
N CYS A 212 25.00 5.87 19.01
CA CYS A 212 25.34 6.85 17.99
C CYS A 212 26.66 7.48 18.39
N ASN A 213 27.76 6.94 17.86
CA ASN A 213 29.13 7.38 18.19
C ASN A 213 29.38 8.86 17.85
N ALA A 214 28.57 9.44 16.95
CA ALA A 214 28.40 10.88 16.79
C ALA A 214 26.98 11.24 17.26
N THR A 215 26.84 12.30 18.07
CA THR A 215 25.54 12.86 18.41
C THR A 215 24.83 13.22 17.11
N CYS A 216 23.74 12.53 16.79
CA CYS A 216 22.91 12.87 15.63
C CYS A 216 22.52 14.36 15.72
N GLY A 217 22.45 15.02 14.57
CA GLY A 217 22.18 16.45 14.50
C GLY A 217 20.75 16.82 14.94
N HIS A 218 20.43 18.10 14.83
CA HIS A 218 19.08 18.58 15.12
C HIS A 218 18.04 17.92 14.20
N ASN A 219 16.93 17.44 14.77
CA ASN A 219 15.88 16.66 14.08
C ASN A 219 16.35 15.34 13.45
N GLU A 220 17.41 14.73 13.96
CA GLU A 220 17.87 13.40 13.54
C GLU A 220 17.61 12.36 14.63
N ILE A 221 17.23 11.16 14.20
CA ILE A 221 17.12 9.98 15.04
C ILE A 221 18.09 8.91 14.55
N CYS A 222 18.52 8.09 15.49
CA CYS A 222 19.43 6.98 15.24
C CYS A 222 18.59 5.72 15.08
N LEU A 223 18.62 5.12 13.89
CA LEU A 223 17.89 3.86 13.65
C LEU A 223 18.79 2.64 13.80
N GLU A 224 20.06 2.82 13.44
CA GLU A 224 21.08 1.78 13.45
C GLU A 224 22.35 2.37 14.07
N PRO A 225 23.22 1.52 14.64
CA PRO A 225 24.44 1.98 15.27
C PRO A 225 25.28 2.82 14.30
N GLY A 226 25.57 4.06 14.67
CA GLY A 226 26.35 5.01 13.85
C GLY A 226 25.64 5.58 12.61
N LYS A 227 24.33 5.36 12.43
CA LYS A 227 23.56 5.86 11.28
C LYS A 227 22.40 6.76 11.72
N CYS A 228 22.56 8.05 11.48
CA CYS A 228 21.55 9.07 11.75
C CYS A 228 20.68 9.31 10.50
N VAL A 229 19.37 9.28 10.69
CA VAL A 229 18.35 9.66 9.69
C VAL A 229 17.51 10.80 10.24
N CYS A 230 16.79 11.52 9.39
CA CYS A 230 15.86 12.52 9.87
C CYS A 230 14.72 11.90 10.68
N ALA A 231 14.31 12.59 11.73
CA ALA A 231 13.12 12.27 12.50
C ALA A 231 11.88 12.25 11.61
N GLU A 232 10.83 11.59 12.07
CA GLU A 232 9.56 11.51 11.33
C GLU A 232 9.05 12.93 11.00
N GLY A 233 8.69 13.15 9.74
CA GLY A 233 8.28 14.46 9.26
C GLY A 233 9.43 15.44 9.01
N TYR A 234 10.69 14.98 8.96
CA TYR A 234 11.85 15.76 8.53
C TYR A 234 12.60 15.04 7.39
N ALA A 235 13.29 15.80 6.53
CA ALA A 235 14.11 15.26 5.46
C ALA A 235 15.37 16.12 5.22
N ARG A 236 16.39 15.52 4.62
CA ARG A 236 17.57 16.25 4.13
C ARG A 236 17.21 16.92 2.80
N GLY A 237 17.59 18.18 2.61
CA GLY A 237 17.32 18.93 1.38
C GLY A 237 18.01 18.32 0.15
N LEU A 238 17.38 18.46 -1.03
CA LEU A 238 17.80 17.84 -2.31
C LEU A 238 18.97 18.53 -3.04
N ARG A 239 19.46 19.68 -2.57
CA ARG A 239 20.54 20.45 -3.24
C ARG A 239 21.57 20.93 -2.25
N GLU A 240 22.84 20.55 -2.42
CA GLU A 240 24.10 21.14 -1.88
C GLU A 240 24.09 21.77 -0.46
N SER A 241 23.11 21.41 0.35
CA SER A 241 22.79 22.01 1.65
C SER A 241 22.79 20.93 2.72
N ASN A 242 23.74 20.00 2.63
CA ASN A 242 24.13 19.15 3.77
C ASN A 242 24.53 20.00 5.00
N ALA A 243 24.75 21.31 4.83
CA ALA A 243 24.97 22.28 5.90
C ALA A 243 23.73 22.64 6.75
N LEU A 244 22.50 22.44 6.25
CA LEU A 244 21.27 22.82 6.97
C LEU A 244 20.61 21.68 7.76
N GLY A 245 21.17 20.46 7.73
CA GLY A 245 20.65 19.32 8.48
C GLY A 245 19.26 18.86 8.05
N CYS A 246 18.51 18.25 8.97
CA CYS A 246 17.16 17.75 8.72
C CYS A 246 16.11 18.86 8.85
N GLN A 247 15.49 19.19 7.71
CA GLN A 247 14.45 20.22 7.60
C GLN A 247 13.06 19.62 7.74
N PRO A 248 12.10 20.35 8.32
CA PRO A 248 10.73 19.87 8.46
C PRO A 248 10.07 19.69 7.09
N MET A 249 9.31 18.62 6.96
CA MET A 249 8.53 18.27 5.78
C MET A 249 7.08 18.67 6.00
N CYS A 250 6.51 19.35 5.02
CA CYS A 250 5.10 19.70 4.99
C CYS A 250 4.47 19.04 3.74
N ILE A 251 3.50 18.16 3.96
CA ILE A 251 2.72 17.52 2.90
C ILE A 251 1.24 17.76 3.21
N PRO A 252 0.50 18.52 2.38
CA PRO A 252 0.96 19.22 1.18
C PRO A 252 1.97 20.34 1.49
N ASP A 253 2.73 20.75 0.47
CA ASP A 253 3.71 21.84 0.57
C ASP A 253 3.04 23.14 1.06
N CYS A 254 3.84 24.00 1.71
CA CYS A 254 3.32 25.22 2.33
C CYS A 254 2.89 26.28 1.32
N GLY A 255 3.30 26.19 0.04
CA GLY A 255 2.92 27.15 -0.99
C GLY A 255 3.52 28.54 -0.72
N TYR A 256 2.67 29.52 -0.38
CA TYR A 256 3.10 30.88 -0.03
C TYR A 256 3.50 31.01 1.46
N GLY A 257 4.31 30.06 1.92
CA GLY A 257 4.81 30.01 3.28
C GLY A 257 6.02 29.10 3.37
N HIS A 258 6.54 28.94 4.57
CA HIS A 258 7.63 28.03 4.85
C HIS A 258 7.25 27.06 5.97
N CYS A 259 7.81 25.86 5.93
CA CYS A 259 7.56 24.80 6.91
C CYS A 259 8.40 25.10 8.17
N VAL A 260 7.73 25.31 9.30
CA VAL A 260 8.40 25.61 10.59
C VAL A 260 8.49 24.40 11.51
N ALA A 261 7.59 23.43 11.32
CA ALA A 261 7.60 22.12 11.94
C ALA A 261 6.88 21.12 11.00
N PRO A 262 6.97 19.80 11.22
CA PRO A 262 6.32 18.81 10.38
C PRO A 262 4.84 19.12 10.17
N ASN A 263 4.41 19.26 8.91
CA ASN A 263 3.05 19.64 8.51
C ASN A 263 2.52 20.95 9.13
N GLN A 264 3.40 21.83 9.61
CA GLN A 264 3.06 23.14 10.17
C GLN A 264 3.73 24.24 9.35
N CYS A 265 2.92 24.97 8.59
CA CYS A 265 3.38 26.10 7.80
C CYS A 265 3.22 27.42 8.55
N GLU A 266 4.14 28.34 8.28
CA GLU A 266 4.01 29.76 8.56
C GLU A 266 3.90 30.53 7.24
N CYS A 267 2.86 31.35 7.11
CA CYS A 267 2.57 32.04 5.86
C CYS A 267 3.37 33.33 5.74
N PHE A 268 3.79 33.64 4.52
CA PHE A 268 4.43 34.94 4.27
C PHE A 268 3.44 36.09 4.50
N PRO A 269 3.92 37.30 4.84
CA PRO A 269 3.06 38.47 5.01
C PRO A 269 2.14 38.70 3.81
N GLY A 270 0.84 38.88 4.05
CA GLY A 270 -0.19 39.05 3.01
C GLY A 270 -0.88 37.75 2.58
N PHE A 271 -0.38 36.58 3.00
CA PHE A 271 -0.97 35.27 2.74
C PHE A 271 -1.64 34.70 3.99
N LYS A 272 -2.65 33.85 3.82
CA LYS A 272 -3.41 33.26 4.93
C LYS A 272 -3.34 31.74 4.87
N LYS A 273 -3.47 31.08 6.03
CA LYS A 273 -3.61 29.63 6.08
C LYS A 273 -4.93 29.23 5.43
N ARG A 274 -4.87 28.20 4.59
CA ARG A 274 -6.04 27.59 3.97
C ARG A 274 -7.03 27.10 5.04
N MET A 275 -8.31 27.33 4.82
CA MET A 275 -9.36 26.86 5.71
C MET A 275 -9.34 25.31 5.74
N ASN A 276 -9.24 24.72 6.94
CA ASN A 276 -9.06 23.26 7.14
C ASN A 276 -7.77 22.65 6.56
N GLY A 277 -6.77 23.47 6.19
CA GLY A 277 -5.47 23.03 5.70
C GLY A 277 -4.30 23.55 6.55
N SER A 278 -3.10 23.02 6.28
CA SER A 278 -1.85 23.53 6.82
C SER A 278 -1.15 24.52 5.88
N SER A 279 -1.38 24.43 4.57
CA SER A 279 -0.74 25.26 3.54
C SER A 279 -1.23 26.71 3.53
N CYS A 280 -0.41 27.58 2.95
CA CYS A 280 -0.66 29.01 2.83
C CYS A 280 -1.09 29.36 1.41
N GLU A 281 -2.15 30.15 1.30
CA GLU A 281 -2.71 30.61 0.04
C GLU A 281 -2.89 32.13 0.02
N GLY A 282 -2.93 32.69 -1.19
CA GLY A 282 -3.34 34.08 -1.39
C GLY A 282 -4.80 34.27 -1.01
N ASN A 283 -5.29 35.52 -1.02
CA ASN A 283 -6.70 35.77 -0.85
C ASN A 283 -7.46 35.11 -2.02
N CYS A 284 -8.05 33.93 -1.78
CA CYS A 284 -8.71 33.14 -2.79
C CYS A 284 -10.21 33.21 -2.54
N TYR A 285 -10.96 33.73 -3.51
CA TYR A 285 -12.43 33.77 -3.41
C TYR A 285 -13.07 32.41 -3.74
N MET A 286 -12.30 31.49 -4.35
CA MET A 286 -12.74 30.18 -4.83
C MET A 286 -12.31 29.06 -3.89
N ARG A 287 -13.09 27.97 -3.85
CA ARG A 287 -12.79 26.79 -3.03
C ARG A 287 -11.85 25.83 -3.77
N CYS A 288 -10.58 26.19 -3.93
CA CYS A 288 -9.60 25.36 -4.65
C CYS A 288 -9.08 24.16 -3.83
N GLU A 289 -9.97 23.26 -3.39
CA GLU A 289 -9.57 21.98 -2.78
C GLU A 289 -8.83 21.12 -3.83
N ASN A 290 -7.79 20.39 -3.41
CA ASN A 290 -6.90 19.60 -4.30
C ASN A 290 -6.20 20.41 -5.42
N GLY A 291 -6.07 21.72 -5.24
CA GLY A 291 -5.35 22.63 -6.14
C GLY A 291 -4.67 23.77 -5.38
N PHE A 292 -4.07 24.68 -6.13
CA PHE A 292 -3.53 25.94 -5.63
C PHE A 292 -4.15 27.11 -6.40
N CYS A 293 -4.39 28.21 -5.70
CA CYS A 293 -4.89 29.43 -6.34
C CYS A 293 -3.73 30.13 -7.03
N ALA A 294 -3.77 30.25 -8.37
CA ALA A 294 -2.80 31.04 -9.11
C ALA A 294 -3.07 32.55 -8.96
N ASN A 295 -4.33 32.92 -8.79
CA ASN A 295 -4.79 34.28 -8.47
C ASN A 295 -6.11 34.19 -7.68
N GLN A 296 -6.78 35.33 -7.49
CA GLN A 296 -8.04 35.43 -6.72
C GLN A 296 -9.21 34.56 -7.26
N THR A 297 -9.21 34.21 -8.55
CA THR A 297 -10.33 33.55 -9.24
C THR A 297 -9.95 32.27 -9.99
N THR A 298 -8.67 31.91 -10.06
CA THR A 298 -8.15 30.82 -10.88
C THR A 298 -7.54 29.73 -10.00
N CYS A 299 -8.15 28.55 -10.00
CA CYS A 299 -7.59 27.34 -9.39
C CYS A 299 -6.74 26.57 -10.42
N VAL A 300 -5.51 26.24 -10.06
CA VAL A 300 -4.69 25.27 -10.79
C VAL A 300 -4.74 23.95 -10.03
N CYS A 301 -5.26 22.92 -10.69
CA CYS A 301 -5.49 21.61 -10.08
C CYS A 301 -4.22 20.76 -10.05
N GLN A 302 -4.10 19.91 -9.02
CA GLN A 302 -3.03 18.92 -8.94
C GLN A 302 -3.20 17.82 -9.99
N ASN A 303 -2.13 17.08 -10.26
CA ASN A 303 -2.16 15.95 -11.20
C ASN A 303 -3.26 14.94 -10.83
N GLY A 304 -4.08 14.55 -11.81
CA GLY A 304 -5.23 13.67 -11.59
C GLY A 304 -6.49 14.39 -11.09
N TYR A 305 -6.50 15.72 -11.04
CA TYR A 305 -7.69 16.52 -10.72
C TYR A 305 -7.98 17.53 -11.83
N ARG A 306 -9.26 17.85 -12.03
CA ARG A 306 -9.73 18.83 -13.01
C ARG A 306 -10.64 19.86 -12.36
N TYR A 307 -10.61 21.06 -12.91
CA TYR A 307 -11.44 22.16 -12.41
C TYR A 307 -12.91 21.92 -12.75
N ASP A 308 -13.78 22.03 -11.75
CA ASP A 308 -15.22 21.93 -11.89
C ASP A 308 -15.87 23.28 -11.61
N ILE A 309 -16.65 23.76 -12.58
CA ILE A 309 -17.28 25.08 -12.53
C ILE A 309 -18.40 25.17 -11.48
N ASN A 310 -19.11 24.08 -11.22
CA ASN A 310 -20.26 24.06 -10.31
C ASN A 310 -19.81 24.13 -8.83
N THR A 311 -18.73 23.41 -8.51
CA THR A 311 -18.13 23.40 -7.17
C THR A 311 -17.06 24.47 -6.98
N THR A 312 -16.60 25.11 -8.05
CA THR A 312 -15.48 26.08 -8.05
C THR A 312 -14.20 25.50 -7.44
N SER A 313 -14.01 24.18 -7.62
CA SER A 313 -12.99 23.36 -6.95
C SER A 313 -12.35 22.37 -7.93
N CYS A 314 -11.29 21.69 -7.51
CA CYS A 314 -10.67 20.62 -8.28
C CYS A 314 -11.23 19.26 -7.87
N LEU A 315 -12.03 18.66 -8.75
CA LEU A 315 -12.57 17.32 -8.56
C LEU A 315 -11.62 16.26 -9.16
N PRO A 316 -11.61 15.03 -8.62
CA PRO A 316 -10.83 13.93 -9.20
C PRO A 316 -11.16 13.72 -10.67
N ASP A 317 -10.13 13.49 -11.47
CA ASP A 317 -10.24 13.15 -12.88
C ASP A 317 -9.87 11.69 -13.11
N CYS A 318 -10.80 10.95 -13.71
CA CYS A 318 -10.65 9.54 -14.06
C CYS A 318 -10.59 9.34 -15.58
N GLY A 319 -10.56 10.43 -16.37
CA GLY A 319 -10.66 10.35 -17.83
C GLY A 319 -12.01 9.81 -18.31
N ASP A 320 -12.03 9.26 -19.52
CA ASP A 320 -13.24 8.73 -20.18
C ASP A 320 -13.71 7.37 -19.61
N ASP A 321 -12.90 6.73 -18.77
CA ASP A 321 -13.17 5.38 -18.29
C ASP A 321 -14.26 5.33 -17.19
N CYS A 322 -14.66 6.47 -16.63
CA CYS A 322 -15.62 6.58 -15.52
C CYS A 322 -17.08 6.90 -15.92
N LEU A 323 -17.49 6.62 -17.16
CA LEU A 323 -18.76 7.14 -17.73
C LEU A 323 -20.04 6.66 -17.00
N ASN A 324 -20.00 5.49 -16.36
CA ASN A 324 -21.10 4.90 -15.60
C ASN A 324 -20.80 4.81 -14.09
N GLY A 325 -20.08 5.81 -13.59
CA GLY A 325 -19.80 5.94 -12.17
C GLY A 325 -19.44 7.37 -11.78
N VAL A 326 -19.02 7.51 -10.54
CA VAL A 326 -18.49 8.75 -9.97
C VAL A 326 -17.00 8.56 -9.70
N CYS A 327 -16.18 9.48 -10.22
CA CYS A 327 -14.76 9.51 -9.91
C CYS A 327 -14.57 9.97 -8.46
N ILE A 328 -14.12 9.08 -7.58
CA ILE A 328 -13.96 9.36 -6.13
C ILE A 328 -12.52 9.70 -5.76
N SER A 329 -11.55 9.25 -6.56
CA SER A 329 -10.14 9.64 -6.51
C SER A 329 -9.53 9.43 -7.90
N PRO A 330 -8.36 10.00 -8.22
CA PRO A 330 -7.73 9.81 -9.52
C PRO A 330 -7.59 8.31 -9.85
N GLY A 331 -8.10 7.89 -11.02
CA GLY A 331 -8.13 6.49 -11.48
C GLY A 331 -9.06 5.54 -10.70
N ASN A 332 -9.92 6.05 -9.81
CA ASN A 332 -10.79 5.25 -8.96
C ASN A 332 -12.26 5.68 -9.10
N CYS A 333 -13.07 4.79 -9.67
CA CYS A 333 -14.48 5.01 -9.92
C CYS A 333 -15.36 4.19 -8.98
N ARG A 334 -16.37 4.85 -8.39
CA ARG A 334 -17.51 4.20 -7.76
C ARG A 334 -18.62 4.05 -8.80
N CYS A 335 -18.94 2.82 -9.20
CA CYS A 335 -19.94 2.57 -10.23
C CYS A 335 -21.36 2.90 -9.75
N PHE A 336 -22.22 3.28 -10.69
CA PHE A 336 -23.65 3.45 -10.46
C PHE A 336 -24.34 2.11 -10.20
N ASN A 337 -25.58 2.16 -9.70
CA ASN A 337 -26.38 0.96 -9.46
C ASN A 337 -26.52 0.13 -10.75
N GLY A 338 -26.31 -1.19 -10.63
CA GLY A 338 -26.34 -2.09 -11.78
C GLY A 338 -25.09 -2.06 -12.67
N TYR A 339 -24.03 -1.36 -12.27
CA TYR A 339 -22.72 -1.42 -12.89
C TYR A 339 -21.69 -1.98 -11.90
N ALA A 340 -20.73 -2.76 -12.39
CA ALA A 340 -19.64 -3.32 -11.62
C ALA A 340 -18.30 -2.84 -12.15
N ARG A 341 -17.34 -2.69 -11.24
CA ARG A 341 -16.00 -2.24 -11.60
C ARG A 341 -15.25 -3.35 -12.33
N ASN A 342 -14.85 -3.04 -13.56
CA ASN A 342 -13.94 -3.86 -14.36
C ASN A 342 -12.70 -3.02 -14.69
N ARG A 343 -11.62 -3.26 -13.95
CA ARG A 343 -10.39 -2.43 -13.96
C ARG A 343 -10.68 -0.96 -13.63
N GLU A 344 -10.58 -0.08 -14.62
CA GLU A 344 -10.80 1.37 -14.51
C GLU A 344 -12.20 1.78 -14.99
N ARG A 345 -12.98 0.84 -15.56
CA ARG A 345 -14.32 1.08 -16.11
C ARG A 345 -15.43 0.52 -15.24
N CYS A 346 -16.62 1.08 -15.43
CA CYS A 346 -17.87 0.58 -14.88
C CYS A 346 -18.68 -0.11 -15.97
N ASP A 347 -18.60 -1.43 -16.00
CA ASP A 347 -19.33 -2.27 -16.95
C ASP A 347 -20.72 -2.60 -16.42
N ALA A 348 -21.70 -2.66 -17.32
CA ALA A 348 -23.07 -3.00 -16.96
C ALA A 348 -23.17 -4.45 -16.45
N VAL A 349 -24.01 -4.65 -15.44
CA VAL A 349 -24.32 -5.95 -14.85
C VAL A 349 -25.68 -6.42 -15.35
N CYS A 350 -25.71 -7.66 -15.84
CA CYS A 350 -26.93 -8.34 -16.23
C CYS A 350 -27.05 -9.59 -15.36
N ASP A 351 -28.01 -9.61 -14.43
CA ASP A 351 -28.12 -10.61 -13.34
C ASP A 351 -28.20 -12.05 -13.86
N ARG A 352 -28.79 -12.23 -15.04
CA ARG A 352 -28.96 -13.55 -15.71
C ARG A 352 -28.00 -13.76 -16.88
N GLY A 353 -27.15 -12.77 -17.17
CA GLY A 353 -26.30 -12.72 -18.35
C GLY A 353 -27.09 -12.55 -19.66
N CYS A 354 -26.36 -12.29 -20.75
CA CYS A 354 -26.92 -12.06 -22.08
C CYS A 354 -26.77 -13.25 -23.04
N GLY A 355 -26.27 -14.38 -22.55
CA GLY A 355 -25.84 -15.51 -23.36
C GLY A 355 -24.51 -15.24 -24.10
N PHE A 356 -24.05 -16.20 -24.89
CA PHE A 356 -22.78 -16.11 -25.63
C PHE A 356 -22.80 -15.10 -26.79
N TYR A 357 -23.98 -14.74 -27.28
CA TYR A 357 -24.18 -13.90 -28.47
C TYR A 357 -24.61 -12.47 -28.14
N GLY A 358 -24.52 -12.08 -26.87
CA GLY A 358 -24.96 -10.78 -26.39
C GLY A 358 -23.98 -10.19 -25.40
N ARG A 359 -23.94 -8.86 -25.33
CA ARG A 359 -23.17 -8.12 -24.32
C ARG A 359 -24.11 -7.30 -23.44
N CYS A 360 -23.78 -7.16 -22.16
CA CYS A 360 -24.51 -6.24 -21.29
C CYS A 360 -24.11 -4.79 -21.65
N ILE A 361 -25.08 -4.01 -22.14
CA ILE A 361 -24.85 -2.62 -22.59
C ILE A 361 -25.38 -1.59 -21.57
N ALA A 362 -26.29 -2.01 -20.70
CA ALA A 362 -26.82 -1.27 -19.56
C ALA A 362 -27.38 -2.29 -18.53
N PRO A 363 -27.64 -1.89 -17.27
CA PRO A 363 -28.07 -2.81 -16.22
C PRO A 363 -29.29 -3.63 -16.65
N ASN A 364 -29.15 -4.96 -16.65
CA ASN A 364 -30.18 -5.90 -17.13
C ASN A 364 -30.70 -5.66 -18.58
N ILE A 365 -29.92 -4.95 -19.40
CA ILE A 365 -30.21 -4.72 -20.83
C ILE A 365 -29.09 -5.33 -21.67
N CYS A 366 -29.46 -6.35 -22.42
CA CYS A 366 -28.57 -7.02 -23.35
C CYS A 366 -28.60 -6.34 -24.71
N GLY A 367 -27.42 -6.16 -25.30
CA GLY A 367 -27.24 -5.83 -26.70
C GLY A 367 -27.04 -7.11 -27.50
N CYS A 368 -28.04 -7.48 -28.31
CA CYS A 368 -27.99 -8.59 -29.25
C CYS A 368 -27.57 -8.08 -30.65
N ALA A 369 -26.90 -8.93 -31.44
CA ALA A 369 -26.28 -8.70 -32.78
C ALA A 369 -26.02 -7.26 -33.28
N MET A 370 -24.81 -7.11 -33.83
CA MET A 370 -24.36 -5.92 -34.55
C MET A 370 -25.12 -5.74 -35.87
N VAL A 371 -25.75 -4.57 -36.07
CA VAL A 371 -26.05 -4.12 -37.44
C VAL A 371 -24.70 -3.67 -38.03
N GLN A 372 -24.23 -4.31 -39.10
CA GLN A 372 -23.01 -3.86 -39.80
C GLN A 372 -23.21 -2.42 -40.29
N GLY A 373 -22.47 -1.50 -39.69
CA GLY A 373 -22.49 -0.06 -39.98
C GLY A 373 -21.31 0.64 -39.30
N PRO A 374 -21.03 1.90 -39.63
CA PRO A 374 -19.90 2.66 -39.07
C PRO A 374 -20.02 2.93 -37.55
N VAL A 375 -21.16 2.63 -36.93
CA VAL A 375 -21.42 2.77 -35.49
C VAL A 375 -21.89 1.43 -34.94
N GLU A 376 -21.28 0.93 -33.87
CA GLU A 376 -21.73 -0.27 -33.16
C GLU A 376 -23.14 -0.04 -32.59
N SER A 377 -24.15 -0.60 -33.23
CA SER A 377 -25.54 -0.54 -32.77
C SER A 377 -26.04 -1.94 -32.46
N TYR A 378 -26.70 -2.07 -31.30
CA TYR A 378 -27.16 -3.34 -30.75
C TYR A 378 -28.68 -3.33 -30.65
N GLN A 379 -29.33 -4.45 -31.00
CA GLN A 379 -30.73 -4.65 -30.65
C GLN A 379 -30.84 -4.80 -29.13
N ARG A 380 -31.61 -3.91 -28.50
CA ARG A 380 -31.80 -3.91 -27.05
C ARG A 380 -32.74 -5.04 -26.63
N CYS A 381 -32.38 -5.72 -25.55
CA CYS A 381 -33.11 -6.84 -24.98
C CYS A 381 -33.09 -6.72 -23.46
N GLU A 382 -34.03 -5.94 -22.93
CA GLU A 382 -34.22 -5.76 -21.49
C GLU A 382 -34.88 -7.00 -20.87
N ASN A 383 -34.27 -7.54 -19.81
CA ASN A 383 -34.71 -8.76 -19.11
C ASN A 383 -34.79 -10.04 -19.97
N GLY A 384 -34.03 -10.10 -21.07
CA GLY A 384 -33.93 -11.27 -21.95
C GLY A 384 -32.48 -11.70 -22.20
N TYR A 385 -32.29 -12.63 -23.14
CA TYR A 385 -30.98 -13.10 -23.58
C TYR A 385 -30.91 -13.18 -25.11
N CYS A 386 -29.69 -13.20 -25.66
CA CYS A 386 -29.49 -13.22 -27.10
C CYS A 386 -29.29 -14.65 -27.61
N ASN A 387 -29.99 -15.01 -28.70
CA ASN A 387 -29.79 -16.29 -29.40
C ASN A 387 -28.63 -16.22 -30.43
N SER A 388 -28.32 -17.34 -31.08
CA SER A 388 -27.27 -17.44 -32.11
C SER A 388 -27.51 -16.57 -33.35
N GLU A 389 -28.76 -16.20 -33.63
CA GLU A 389 -29.13 -15.25 -34.68
C GLU A 389 -28.98 -13.79 -34.24
N GLY A 390 -28.59 -13.57 -32.98
CA GLY A 390 -28.48 -12.24 -32.38
C GLY A 390 -29.81 -11.54 -32.16
N ARG A 391 -30.89 -12.30 -31.98
CA ARG A 391 -32.22 -11.80 -31.63
C ARG A 391 -32.47 -11.92 -30.14
N CYS A 392 -33.22 -10.97 -29.60
CA CYS A 392 -33.71 -11.02 -28.23
C CYS A 392 -34.68 -12.19 -28.02
N ARG A 393 -34.42 -13.02 -27.01
CA ARG A 393 -35.31 -14.07 -26.52
C ARG A 393 -35.68 -13.84 -25.06
N CYS A 394 -36.96 -14.09 -24.78
CA CYS A 394 -37.53 -13.95 -23.45
C CYS A 394 -37.54 -15.29 -22.71
N LEU A 395 -37.67 -15.20 -21.39
CA LEU A 395 -37.79 -16.36 -20.52
C LEU A 395 -39.19 -16.98 -20.64
N VAL A 396 -39.33 -18.21 -20.15
CA VAL A 396 -40.64 -18.88 -20.11
C VAL A 396 -41.60 -18.05 -19.26
N GLY A 397 -42.80 -17.78 -19.80
CA GLY A 397 -43.82 -16.95 -19.16
C GLY A 397 -43.73 -15.45 -19.47
N THR A 398 -42.75 -15.00 -20.25
CA THR A 398 -42.67 -13.63 -20.76
C THR A 398 -42.67 -13.58 -22.29
N THR A 399 -43.20 -12.48 -22.83
CA THR A 399 -43.26 -12.20 -24.26
C THR A 399 -42.43 -10.96 -24.58
N ARG A 400 -41.91 -10.92 -25.81
CA ARG A 400 -41.16 -9.76 -26.29
C ARG A 400 -42.12 -8.63 -26.65
N PHE A 401 -41.86 -7.45 -26.10
CA PHE A 401 -42.53 -6.20 -26.45
C PHE A 401 -41.47 -5.17 -26.82
N ILE A 402 -41.33 -4.92 -28.13
CA ILE A 402 -40.32 -4.01 -28.72
C ILE A 402 -38.89 -4.42 -28.33
N ASP A 403 -38.32 -3.78 -27.31
CA ASP A 403 -36.95 -3.90 -26.83
C ASP A 403 -36.83 -4.63 -25.47
N LYS A 404 -37.94 -5.14 -24.93
CA LYS A 404 -38.00 -5.73 -23.57
C LYS A 404 -38.84 -7.00 -23.49
N CYS A 405 -38.55 -7.81 -22.49
CA CYS A 405 -39.32 -9.01 -22.15
C CYS A 405 -40.24 -8.73 -20.95
N MET A 406 -41.54 -8.92 -21.13
CA MET A 406 -42.57 -8.63 -20.11
C MET A 406 -43.56 -9.78 -19.97
N SER A 407 -44.27 -9.88 -18.85
CA SER A 407 -45.39 -10.83 -18.76
C SER A 407 -46.54 -10.38 -19.68
N PRO A 408 -47.26 -11.30 -20.34
CA PRO A 408 -48.35 -10.95 -21.25
C PRO A 408 -49.39 -10.01 -20.64
N ASP A 409 -49.71 -10.21 -19.35
CA ASP A 409 -50.73 -9.43 -18.63
C ASP A 409 -50.32 -7.97 -18.38
N THR A 410 -49.03 -7.64 -18.46
CA THR A 410 -48.52 -6.29 -18.16
C THR A 410 -48.30 -5.43 -19.39
N VAL A 411 -48.31 -6.01 -20.60
CA VAL A 411 -47.99 -5.31 -21.85
C VAL A 411 -48.98 -4.19 -22.14
N THR A 412 -50.28 -4.48 -22.06
CA THR A 412 -51.35 -3.50 -22.36
C THR A 412 -51.33 -2.34 -21.37
N THR A 413 -51.14 -2.64 -20.08
CA THR A 413 -51.06 -1.67 -19.00
C THR A 413 -49.80 -0.79 -19.12
N TYR A 414 -48.66 -1.36 -19.52
CA TYR A 414 -47.46 -0.59 -19.78
C TYR A 414 -47.63 0.35 -20.99
N ALA A 415 -48.23 -0.16 -22.07
CA ALA A 415 -48.46 0.61 -23.28
C ALA A 415 -49.37 1.83 -23.06
N SER A 416 -50.40 1.68 -22.21
CA SER A 416 -51.31 2.76 -21.88
C SER A 416 -50.71 3.78 -20.89
N MET A 417 -49.93 3.32 -19.91
CA MET A 417 -49.32 4.22 -18.91
C MET A 417 -48.11 4.99 -19.43
N ASN A 418 -47.37 4.47 -20.42
CA ASN A 418 -46.11 5.06 -20.89
C ASN A 418 -46.04 5.27 -22.41
N PRO A 419 -47.01 5.98 -23.03
CA PRO A 419 -47.11 6.07 -24.49
C PRO A 419 -45.88 6.74 -25.13
N LEU A 420 -45.29 7.74 -24.46
CA LEU A 420 -44.07 8.42 -24.93
C LEU A 420 -42.87 7.47 -25.00
N ARG A 421 -42.69 6.64 -23.97
CA ARG A 421 -41.57 5.69 -23.90
C ARG A 421 -41.73 4.55 -24.91
N VAL A 422 -42.97 4.10 -25.10
CA VAL A 422 -43.32 3.09 -26.13
C VAL A 422 -43.02 3.62 -27.52
N ASN A 423 -43.47 4.83 -27.85
CA ASN A 423 -43.17 5.45 -29.14
C ASN A 423 -41.67 5.63 -29.35
N ALA A 424 -40.93 6.04 -28.32
CA ALA A 424 -39.48 6.18 -28.40
C ALA A 424 -38.76 4.84 -28.66
N SER A 425 -39.11 3.79 -27.89
CA SER A 425 -38.56 2.44 -28.10
C SER A 425 -38.93 1.88 -29.48
N LEU A 426 -40.17 2.13 -29.95
CA LEU A 426 -40.64 1.67 -31.25
C LEU A 426 -39.86 2.33 -32.40
N MET A 427 -39.70 3.67 -32.35
CA MET A 427 -38.94 4.41 -33.35
C MET A 427 -37.48 3.95 -33.37
N HIS A 428 -36.88 3.73 -32.19
CA HIS A 428 -35.51 3.24 -32.09
C HIS A 428 -35.32 1.85 -32.74
N GLU A 429 -36.20 0.88 -32.45
CA GLU A 429 -36.15 -0.44 -33.11
C GLU A 429 -36.46 -0.35 -34.62
N PHE A 430 -37.37 0.52 -35.04
CA PHE A 430 -37.64 0.78 -36.46
C PHE A 430 -36.38 1.28 -37.17
N ASP A 431 -35.72 2.31 -36.62
CA ASP A 431 -34.51 2.88 -37.21
C ASP A 431 -33.37 1.85 -37.29
N LEU A 432 -33.21 1.03 -36.24
CA LEU A 432 -32.20 -0.03 -36.18
C LEU A 432 -32.42 -1.13 -37.23
N LEU A 433 -33.64 -1.66 -37.32
CA LEU A 433 -33.94 -2.83 -38.15
C LEU A 433 -34.25 -2.49 -39.60
N LEU A 434 -34.91 -1.35 -39.80
CA LEU A 434 -35.54 -0.98 -41.05
C LEU A 434 -35.06 0.38 -41.58
N GLY A 435 -34.70 1.33 -40.70
CA GLY A 435 -34.36 2.71 -41.07
C GLY A 435 -33.33 2.85 -42.19
N ARG A 436 -32.31 1.97 -42.23
CA ARG A 436 -31.31 1.92 -43.32
C ARG A 436 -31.89 1.70 -44.72
N HIS A 437 -33.07 1.06 -44.81
CA HIS A 437 -33.75 0.78 -46.07
C HIS A 437 -34.68 1.92 -46.51
N PHE A 438 -34.95 2.87 -45.63
CA PHE A 438 -35.80 4.03 -45.88
C PHE A 438 -35.01 5.33 -46.11
N ILE A 439 -33.66 5.26 -46.20
CA ILE A 439 -32.83 6.36 -46.71
C ILE A 439 -33.08 6.49 -48.22
N LEU A 440 -34.20 7.11 -48.56
CA LEU A 440 -34.51 7.56 -49.91
C LEU A 440 -33.76 8.88 -50.15
N GLY A 441 -32.53 8.76 -50.66
CA GLY A 441 -31.81 9.83 -51.36
C GLY A 441 -31.29 11.00 -50.51
N SER A 442 -30.00 10.96 -50.17
CA SER A 442 -29.08 12.11 -50.16
C SER A 442 -27.73 11.71 -49.54
N ALA A 443 -26.95 10.90 -50.25
CA ALA A 443 -25.50 10.84 -50.04
C ALA A 443 -24.87 11.85 -51.01
N GLY A 444 -24.86 13.12 -50.61
CA GLY A 444 -24.22 14.21 -51.32
C GLY A 444 -24.36 15.49 -50.50
N MET A 445 -23.26 15.90 -49.86
CA MET A 445 -23.12 17.07 -48.95
C MET A 445 -23.75 16.78 -47.57
N ILE A 446 -23.08 16.87 -46.42
CA ILE A 446 -22.14 17.90 -45.96
C ILE A 446 -21.14 17.23 -44.98
N GLU A 447 -19.91 17.05 -45.44
CA GLU A 447 -18.75 17.29 -44.58
C GLU A 447 -18.60 18.80 -44.39
N SER A 448 -18.10 19.20 -43.22
CA SER A 448 -17.74 20.57 -42.84
C SER A 448 -18.90 21.52 -42.46
N ASN A 449 -19.16 21.63 -41.15
CA ASN A 449 -18.98 22.90 -40.44
C ASN A 449 -18.99 22.68 -38.92
N ARG A 450 -17.78 22.52 -38.37
CA ARG A 450 -17.42 23.17 -37.11
C ARG A 450 -17.45 24.70 -37.36
N TRP A 451 -17.79 25.45 -36.32
CA TRP A 451 -17.69 26.90 -36.11
C TRP A 451 -19.01 27.72 -36.16
N LEU A 452 -19.28 28.38 -35.00
CA LEU A 452 -20.13 29.54 -34.73
C LEU A 452 -21.65 29.23 -34.75
N VAL A 453 -22.44 29.47 -33.69
CA VAL A 453 -22.51 30.56 -32.69
C VAL A 453 -22.95 30.01 -31.34
#